data_AF-A0A9P1E9R3-F1
#
_entry.id   AF-A0A9P1E9R3-F1
#
_cell.length_a   1.000
_cell.length_b   1.000
_cell.length_c   1.000
_cell.angle_alpha   90.00
_cell.angle_beta   90.00
_cell.angle_gamma   90.00
#
_symmetry.space_group_name_H-M   'P 1'
#
loop_
_entity.id
_entity.type
_entity.pdbx_description
1 polymer ?
#
loop_
_entity_poly.entity_id
_entity_poly.type
_entity_poly.pdbx_seq_one_letter_code
_entity_poly.pdbx_strand_id
1 'polypeptide(L)'
;MPSTETDLDLRRSSLQPSNLGGAISNEYSFADVNNLEHCAKYLNQTLVTFGFPASLDLFANDPISIARTCNCVYALLQQRQRDISFRESANEQRQRLLSDISRLESKGERLDLELQGKDREIATLTRENGKAVAALKAHIEKLQKERDEFQKMVLGNQQVRTQQVYEMKKREKEYMKLQERLNQVVMEKKKESRSGMEIMNLLQKEGRQRGTWNAKKADNDFYKKIVSDRVNCY
;
A
#
# COMPACT_ATOMS: atom_id res chain seq x y z
N MET A 1 30.95 -16.14 -17.12
CA MET A 1 32.17 -15.43 -16.67
C MET A 1 32.61 -16.11 -15.40
N PRO A 2 33.66 -16.95 -15.43
CA PRO A 2 34.09 -17.71 -14.27
C PRO A 2 35.01 -16.85 -13.41
N SER A 3 34.66 -16.66 -12.14
CA SER A 3 35.51 -16.00 -11.16
C SER A 3 36.62 -16.95 -10.75
N THR A 4 37.82 -16.63 -11.18
CA THR A 4 39.08 -17.23 -10.73
C THR A 4 39.62 -16.40 -9.57
N GLU A 5 40.23 -17.10 -8.61
CA GLU A 5 41.28 -16.60 -7.70
C GLU A 5 40.80 -15.65 -6.59
N THR A 6 41.10 -15.82 -5.31
CA THR A 6 42.25 -16.46 -4.65
C THR A 6 41.82 -16.94 -3.25
N ASP A 7 41.91 -18.25 -3.00
CA ASP A 7 42.02 -18.80 -1.65
C ASP A 7 43.39 -18.36 -1.10
N LEU A 8 43.41 -17.27 -0.34
CA LEU A 8 44.57 -16.85 0.44
C LEU A 8 44.61 -17.69 1.71
N ASP A 9 45.04 -18.93 1.51
CA ASP A 9 45.38 -19.90 2.53
C ASP A 9 46.60 -19.36 3.31
N LEU A 10 46.35 -18.44 4.24
CA LEU A 10 47.32 -17.96 5.23
C LEU A 10 47.52 -19.06 6.28
N ARG A 11 48.00 -20.21 5.82
CA ARG A 11 48.74 -21.16 6.62
C ARG A 11 50.11 -20.52 6.93
N ARG A 12 50.09 -19.46 7.72
CA ARG A 12 51.28 -18.91 8.35
C ARG A 12 51.76 -20.00 9.29
N SER A 13 52.81 -20.70 8.88
CA SER A 13 53.62 -21.58 9.71
C SER A 13 53.90 -20.87 11.02
N SER A 14 53.08 -21.16 12.03
CA SER A 14 53.34 -20.79 13.40
C SER A 14 54.39 -21.76 13.90
N LEU A 15 55.62 -21.56 13.44
CA LEU A 15 56.76 -21.90 14.26
C LEU A 15 56.65 -20.96 15.46
N GLN A 16 56.00 -21.47 16.50
CA GLN A 16 56.01 -20.88 17.82
C GLN A 16 57.46 -20.51 18.13
N PRO A 17 57.79 -19.24 18.42
CA PRO A 17 59.01 -18.97 19.16
C PRO A 17 58.76 -19.62 20.51
N SER A 18 59.37 -20.79 20.70
CA SER A 18 59.49 -21.43 22.00
C SER A 18 59.83 -20.34 23.02
N ASN A 19 59.06 -20.35 24.12
CA ASN A 19 59.40 -19.63 25.34
C ASN A 19 60.85 -19.94 25.71
N LEU A 20 61.79 -19.11 25.22
CA LEU A 20 63.17 -19.04 25.69
C LEU A 20 63.29 -17.89 26.70
N GLY A 21 62.30 -17.80 27.58
CA GLY A 21 62.37 -17.08 28.84
C GLY A 21 62.53 -18.12 29.93
N GLY A 22 63.78 -18.49 30.26
CA GLY A 22 64.06 -19.31 31.44
C GLY A 22 64.48 -20.75 31.14
N ALA A 23 65.62 -20.94 30.47
CA ALA A 23 66.54 -22.04 30.74
C ALA A 23 67.78 -21.80 29.85
N ILE A 24 68.84 -21.25 30.42
CA ILE A 24 70.16 -21.42 29.85
C ILE A 24 70.51 -22.88 30.14
N SER A 25 70.19 -23.76 29.20
CA SER A 25 70.62 -25.16 29.25
C SER A 25 72.15 -25.19 29.25
N ASN A 26 72.71 -25.70 30.33
CA ASN A 26 74.12 -25.68 30.68
C ASN A 26 74.96 -26.72 29.89
N GLU A 27 74.65 -26.95 28.61
CA GLU A 27 75.23 -28.05 27.81
C GLU A 27 76.06 -27.62 26.59
N TYR A 28 76.25 -26.32 26.36
CA TYR A 28 77.21 -25.83 25.36
C TYR A 28 78.05 -24.70 25.96
N SER A 29 79.20 -25.06 26.55
CA SER A 29 80.14 -24.05 27.04
C SER A 29 80.76 -23.33 25.84
N PHE A 30 80.47 -22.04 25.72
CA PHE A 30 81.03 -21.19 24.66
C PHE A 30 82.55 -21.02 24.78
N ALA A 31 83.11 -21.09 26.00
CA ALA A 31 84.53 -20.96 26.26
C ALA A 31 85.04 -22.05 27.22
N ASP A 32 86.27 -22.50 27.02
CA ASP A 32 87.03 -23.40 27.88
C ASP A 32 88.51 -22.97 27.94
N VAL A 33 89.31 -23.61 28.80
CA VAL A 33 90.72 -23.24 29.06
C VAL A 33 91.59 -23.30 27.79
N ASN A 34 91.25 -24.16 26.82
CA ASN A 34 92.04 -24.35 25.61
C ASN A 34 91.68 -23.35 24.50
N ASN A 35 90.53 -22.68 24.58
CA ASN A 35 90.02 -21.81 23.51
C ASN A 35 89.82 -20.33 23.90
N LEU A 36 90.18 -19.94 25.12
CA LEU A 36 89.95 -18.59 25.66
C LEU A 36 90.38 -17.44 24.73
N GLU A 37 91.56 -17.54 24.13
CA GLU A 37 92.09 -16.49 23.24
C GLU A 37 91.25 -16.33 21.97
N HIS A 38 90.80 -17.46 21.41
CA HIS A 38 89.93 -17.47 20.23
C HIS A 38 88.54 -16.92 20.56
N CYS A 39 87.97 -17.31 21.71
CA CYS A 39 86.68 -16.81 22.16
C CYS A 39 86.72 -15.31 22.46
N ALA A 40 87.79 -14.79 23.07
CA ALA A 40 87.96 -13.36 23.31
C ALA A 40 88.07 -12.56 22.00
N LYS A 41 88.81 -13.07 21.00
CA LYS A 41 88.88 -12.47 19.65
C LYS A 41 87.51 -12.47 18.97
N TYR A 42 86.80 -13.60 19.02
CA TYR A 42 85.46 -13.73 18.44
C TYR A 42 84.45 -12.78 19.09
N LEU A 43 84.45 -12.67 20.44
CA LEU A 43 83.58 -11.74 21.15
C LEU A 43 83.84 -10.30 20.72
N ASN A 44 85.10 -9.88 20.67
CA ASN A 44 85.45 -8.53 20.23
C ASN A 44 85.00 -8.27 18.78
N GLN A 45 85.21 -9.21 17.85
CA GLN A 45 84.74 -9.08 16.47
C GLN A 45 83.20 -8.98 16.39
N THR A 46 82.51 -9.78 17.20
CA THR A 46 81.04 -9.80 17.28
C THR A 46 80.50 -8.49 17.88
N LEU A 47 81.16 -7.97 18.92
CA LEU A 47 80.81 -6.70 19.54
C LEU A 47 80.92 -5.54 18.54
N VAL A 48 82.02 -5.46 17.78
CA VAL A 48 82.15 -4.47 16.70
C VAL A 48 81.03 -4.62 15.67
N THR A 49 80.72 -5.84 15.27
CA THR A 49 79.67 -6.14 14.28
C THR A 49 78.30 -5.64 14.75
N PHE A 50 78.00 -5.78 16.05
CA PHE A 50 76.77 -5.24 16.66
C PHE A 50 76.86 -3.76 17.04
N GLY A 51 77.93 -3.06 16.66
CA GLY A 51 78.08 -1.61 16.87
C GLY A 51 78.54 -1.21 18.28
N PHE A 52 79.07 -2.15 19.07
CA PHE A 52 79.64 -1.84 20.39
C PHE A 52 81.12 -1.42 20.26
N PRO A 53 81.58 -0.46 21.09
CA PRO A 53 83.00 -0.08 21.14
C PRO A 53 83.82 -1.25 21.71
N ALA A 54 84.73 -1.80 20.90
CA ALA A 54 85.43 -3.05 21.24
C ALA A 54 86.86 -2.82 21.76
N SER A 55 87.04 -3.10 23.04
CA SER A 55 88.27 -3.70 23.55
C SER A 55 87.93 -4.43 24.85
N LEU A 56 87.12 -5.50 24.74
CA LEU A 56 86.92 -6.45 25.83
C LEU A 56 88.26 -7.14 26.04
N ASP A 57 89.04 -6.61 26.99
CA ASP A 57 90.30 -7.18 27.42
C ASP A 57 90.08 -7.84 28.77
N LEU A 58 89.92 -9.16 28.74
CA LEU A 58 89.67 -9.99 29.91
C LEU A 58 90.96 -10.34 30.65
N PHE A 59 92.12 -10.07 30.05
CA PHE A 59 93.44 -10.40 30.59
C PHE A 59 94.24 -9.15 31.00
N ALA A 60 93.65 -7.97 30.87
CA ALA A 60 94.23 -6.70 31.29
C ALA A 60 94.55 -6.68 32.79
N ASN A 61 95.75 -6.19 33.12
CA ASN A 61 96.17 -5.92 34.50
C ASN A 61 96.22 -4.42 34.83
N ASP A 62 95.99 -3.55 33.83
CA ASP A 62 95.97 -2.11 34.03
C ASP A 62 94.54 -1.59 34.27
N PRO A 63 94.35 -0.61 35.17
CA PRO A 63 93.02 -0.08 35.50
C PRO A 63 92.25 0.52 34.33
N ILE A 64 92.94 1.05 33.31
CA ILE A 64 92.32 1.74 32.18
C ILE A 64 91.63 0.73 31.25
N SER A 65 92.28 -0.39 30.97
CA SER A 65 91.75 -1.47 30.14
C SER A 65 90.62 -2.22 30.87
N ILE A 66 90.75 -2.43 32.18
CA ILE A 66 89.65 -2.99 33.01
C ILE A 66 88.41 -2.08 32.95
N ALA A 67 88.58 -0.76 33.09
CA ALA A 67 87.47 0.19 33.00
C ALA A 67 86.78 0.15 31.63
N ARG A 68 87.54 0.00 30.53
CA ARG A 68 86.98 -0.18 29.18
C ARG A 68 86.15 -1.46 29.06
N THR A 69 86.65 -2.58 29.59
CA THR A 69 85.91 -3.84 29.65
C THR A 69 84.61 -3.68 30.46
N CYS A 70 84.66 -3.05 31.63
CA CYS A 70 83.47 -2.79 32.45
C CYS A 70 82.43 -1.92 31.71
N ASN A 71 82.86 -0.85 31.04
CA ASN A 71 81.97 0.01 30.27
C ASN A 71 81.31 -0.74 29.09
N CYS A 72 82.06 -1.62 28.41
CA CYS A 72 81.51 -2.46 27.36
C CYS A 72 80.44 -3.41 27.91
N VAL A 73 80.72 -4.10 29.03
CA VAL A 73 79.74 -4.97 29.69
C VAL A 73 78.52 -4.19 30.16
N TYR A 74 78.71 -2.99 30.70
CA TYR A 74 77.62 -2.11 31.11
C TYR A 74 76.74 -1.68 29.92
N ALA A 75 77.34 -1.35 28.78
CA ALA A 75 76.59 -1.03 27.54
C ALA A 75 75.76 -2.22 27.03
N LEU A 76 76.30 -3.44 27.11
CA LEU A 76 75.57 -4.67 26.78
C LEU A 76 74.37 -4.89 27.70
N LEU A 77 74.55 -4.72 29.01
CA LEU A 77 73.47 -4.84 29.99
C LEU A 77 72.39 -3.77 29.79
N GLN A 78 72.79 -2.52 29.53
CA GLN A 78 71.85 -1.45 29.22
C GLN A 78 71.07 -1.72 27.92
N GLN A 79 71.73 -2.19 26.87
CA GLN A 79 71.06 -2.56 25.63
C GLN A 79 70.05 -3.68 25.90
N ARG A 80 70.45 -4.73 26.65
CA ARG A 80 69.54 -5.82 27.00
C ARG A 80 68.32 -5.35 27.79
N GLN A 81 68.51 -4.44 28.74
CA GLN A 81 67.39 -3.88 29.51
C GLN A 81 66.43 -3.08 28.61
N ARG A 82 66.97 -2.26 27.69
CA ARG A 82 66.16 -1.52 26.71
C ARG A 82 65.40 -2.47 25.78
N ASP A 83 66.05 -3.51 25.27
CA ASP A 83 65.41 -4.50 24.41
C ASP A 83 64.28 -5.25 25.11
N ILE A 84 64.47 -5.61 26.39
CA ILE A 84 63.41 -6.22 27.21
C ILE A 84 62.24 -5.26 27.34
N SER A 85 62.48 -4.01 27.75
CA SER A 85 61.40 -3.02 27.92
C SER A 85 60.65 -2.72 26.62
N PHE A 86 61.35 -2.67 25.49
CA PHE A 86 60.74 -2.48 24.17
C PHE A 86 59.87 -3.68 23.80
N ARG A 87 60.37 -4.91 23.99
CA ARG A 87 59.62 -6.14 23.74
C ARG A 87 58.39 -6.26 24.62
N GLU A 88 58.48 -5.87 25.89
CA GLU A 88 57.35 -5.86 26.82
C GLU A 88 56.28 -4.87 26.36
N SER A 89 56.66 -3.63 26.02
CA SER A 89 55.72 -2.63 25.51
C SER A 89 55.04 -3.05 24.20
N ALA A 90 55.82 -3.60 23.25
CA ALA A 90 55.28 -4.11 22.00
C ALA A 90 54.33 -5.30 22.22
N ASN A 91 54.65 -6.20 23.16
CA ASN A 91 53.76 -7.29 23.53
C ASN A 91 52.48 -6.80 24.17
N GLU A 92 52.55 -5.80 25.06
CA GLU A 92 51.36 -5.22 25.67
C GLU A 92 50.44 -4.58 24.63
N GLN A 93 50.99 -3.79 23.70
CA GLN A 93 50.24 -3.23 22.57
C GLN A 93 49.58 -4.33 21.72
N ARG A 94 50.34 -5.39 21.41
CA ARG A 94 49.82 -6.54 20.66
C ARG A 94 48.63 -7.19 21.37
N GLN A 95 48.71 -7.37 22.69
CA GLN A 95 47.60 -7.96 23.46
C GLN A 95 46.35 -7.06 23.44
N ARG A 96 46.52 -5.74 23.61
CA ARG A 96 45.41 -4.79 23.49
C ARG A 96 44.73 -4.87 22.12
N LEU A 97 45.51 -4.90 21.05
CA LEU A 97 44.98 -5.01 19.69
C LEU A 97 44.25 -6.34 19.46
N LEU A 98 44.75 -7.45 19.99
CA LEU A 98 44.04 -8.74 19.91
C LEU A 98 42.70 -8.70 20.64
N SER A 99 42.63 -8.06 21.81
CA SER A 99 41.38 -7.85 22.52
C SER A 99 40.41 -6.96 21.74
N ASP A 100 40.91 -5.90 21.09
CA ASP A 100 40.08 -5.04 20.25
C ASP A 100 39.57 -5.76 19.01
N ILE A 101 40.39 -6.58 18.36
CA ILE A 101 39.97 -7.43 17.23
C ILE A 101 38.83 -8.35 17.66
N SER A 102 39.00 -9.12 18.74
CA SER A 102 37.96 -10.02 19.23
C SER A 102 36.65 -9.29 19.56
N ARG A 103 36.73 -8.11 20.17
CA ARG A 103 35.57 -7.26 20.46
C ARG A 103 34.87 -6.77 19.18
N LEU A 104 35.63 -6.39 18.16
CA LEU A 104 35.10 -5.93 16.88
C LEU A 104 34.48 -7.09 16.08
N GLU A 105 35.09 -8.26 16.09
CA GLU A 105 34.56 -9.48 15.47
C GLU A 105 33.20 -9.84 16.06
N SER A 106 33.08 -9.93 17.39
CA SER A 106 31.79 -10.20 18.04
C SER A 106 30.73 -9.12 17.73
N LYS A 107 31.14 -7.85 17.57
CA LYS A 107 30.23 -6.78 17.15
C LYS A 107 29.78 -6.97 15.70
N GLY A 108 30.69 -7.39 14.82
CA GLY A 108 30.41 -7.72 13.42
C GLY A 108 29.36 -8.82 13.32
N GLU A 109 29.60 -9.95 13.99
CA GLU A 109 28.65 -11.08 14.01
C GLU A 109 27.26 -10.67 14.49
N ARG A 110 27.18 -9.86 15.56
CA ARG A 110 25.90 -9.36 16.06
C ARG A 110 25.17 -8.47 15.05
N LEU A 111 25.89 -7.58 14.37
CA LEU A 111 25.30 -6.70 13.36
C LEU A 111 24.84 -7.47 12.12
N ASP A 112 25.59 -8.50 11.72
CA ASP A 112 25.19 -9.37 10.61
C ASP A 112 23.90 -10.14 10.92
N LEU A 113 23.75 -10.64 12.15
CA LEU A 113 22.50 -11.27 12.61
C LEU A 113 21.33 -10.28 12.63
N GLU A 114 21.56 -9.05 13.08
CA GLU A 114 20.55 -7.98 13.10
C GLU A 114 20.11 -7.62 11.67
N LEU A 115 21.07 -7.49 10.74
CA LEU A 115 20.81 -7.21 9.33
C LEU A 115 19.98 -8.31 8.68
N GLN A 116 20.36 -9.58 8.87
CA GLN A 116 19.57 -10.72 8.39
C GLN A 116 18.14 -10.74 8.98
N GLY A 117 18.00 -10.35 10.25
CA GLY A 117 16.70 -10.19 10.89
C GLY A 117 15.84 -9.13 10.20
N LYS A 118 16.43 -7.97 9.90
CA LYS A 118 15.76 -6.87 9.20
C LYS A 118 15.40 -7.22 7.76
N ASP A 119 16.26 -7.94 7.03
CA ASP A 119 15.94 -8.39 5.68
C ASP A 119 14.72 -9.32 5.65
N ARG A 120 14.60 -10.23 6.64
CA ARG A 120 13.43 -11.10 6.79
C ARG A 120 12.16 -10.31 7.13
N GLU A 121 12.28 -9.30 7.99
CA GLU A 121 11.18 -8.39 8.35
C GLU A 121 10.69 -7.62 7.12
N ILE A 122 11.61 -7.04 6.34
CA ILE A 122 11.30 -6.34 5.08
C ILE A 122 10.62 -7.27 4.08
N ALA A 123 11.11 -8.49 3.89
CA ALA A 123 10.50 -9.47 3.00
C ALA A 123 9.05 -9.80 3.42
N THR A 124 8.81 -9.94 4.73
CA THR A 124 7.49 -10.20 5.29
C THR A 124 6.54 -9.03 5.05
N LEU A 125 6.95 -7.80 5.42
CA LEU A 125 6.16 -6.59 5.23
C LEU A 125 5.86 -6.33 3.75
N THR A 126 6.82 -6.58 2.86
CA THR A 126 6.63 -6.44 1.41
C THR A 126 5.54 -7.38 0.90
N ARG A 127 5.53 -8.64 1.36
CA ARG A 127 4.51 -9.62 1.00
C ARG A 127 3.13 -9.24 1.52
N GLU A 128 3.05 -8.79 2.77
CA GLU A 128 1.80 -8.34 3.39
C GLU A 128 1.22 -7.12 2.68
N ASN A 129 2.06 -6.12 2.41
CA ASN A 129 1.69 -4.94 1.64
C ASN A 129 1.20 -5.33 0.23
N GLY A 130 1.87 -6.26 -0.44
CA GLY A 130 1.43 -6.78 -1.74
C GLY A 130 0.03 -7.42 -1.70
N LYS A 131 -0.27 -8.20 -0.65
CA LYS A 131 -1.62 -8.77 -0.44
C LYS A 131 -2.65 -7.68 -0.18
N ALA A 132 -2.34 -6.70 0.66
CA ALA A 132 -3.25 -5.59 0.98
C ALA A 132 -3.57 -4.76 -0.27
N VAL A 133 -2.55 -4.43 -1.08
CA VAL A 133 -2.73 -3.71 -2.35
C VAL A 133 -3.61 -4.51 -3.32
N ALA A 134 -3.40 -5.82 -3.44
CA ALA A 134 -4.24 -6.66 -4.30
C ALA A 134 -5.70 -6.70 -3.83
N ALA A 135 -5.93 -6.82 -2.51
CA ALA A 135 -7.28 -6.79 -1.93
C ALA A 135 -7.98 -5.44 -2.16
N LEU A 136 -7.26 -4.32 -1.98
CA LEU A 136 -7.80 -2.98 -2.24
C LEU A 136 -8.14 -2.79 -3.73
N LYS A 137 -7.30 -3.28 -4.66
CA LYS A 137 -7.62 -3.25 -6.09
C LYS A 137 -8.89 -4.02 -6.42
N ALA A 138 -9.06 -5.22 -5.86
CA ALA A 138 -10.27 -6.01 -6.06
C ALA A 138 -11.53 -5.31 -5.51
N HIS A 139 -11.42 -4.64 -4.36
CA HIS A 139 -12.51 -3.83 -3.82
C HIS A 139 -12.85 -2.62 -4.69
N ILE A 140 -11.84 -1.93 -5.24
CA ILE A 140 -12.03 -0.81 -6.17
C ILE A 140 -12.78 -1.28 -7.42
N GLU A 141 -12.37 -2.39 -8.03
CA GLU A 141 -13.03 -2.96 -9.21
C GLU A 141 -14.49 -3.34 -8.91
N LYS A 142 -14.76 -3.95 -7.75
CA LYS A 142 -16.12 -4.27 -7.32
C LYS A 142 -16.99 -3.02 -7.20
N LEU A 143 -16.50 -1.99 -6.53
CA LEU A 143 -17.22 -0.72 -6.38
C LEU A 143 -17.46 -0.01 -7.72
N GLN A 144 -16.50 -0.07 -8.64
CA GLN A 144 -16.66 0.46 -9.99
C GLN A 144 -17.78 -0.27 -10.75
N LYS A 145 -17.83 -1.60 -10.66
CA LYS A 145 -18.89 -2.40 -11.27
C LYS A 145 -20.26 -2.07 -10.68
N GLU A 146 -20.38 -2.01 -9.36
CA GLU A 146 -21.62 -1.63 -8.68
C GLU A 146 -22.08 -0.23 -9.11
N ARG A 147 -21.17 0.74 -9.15
CA ARG A 147 -21.45 2.09 -9.66
C ARG A 147 -22.00 2.07 -11.08
N ASP A 148 -21.39 1.30 -11.98
CA ASP A 148 -21.81 1.23 -13.38
C ASP A 148 -23.20 0.58 -13.55
N GLU A 149 -23.50 -0.44 -12.74
CA GLU A 149 -24.83 -1.05 -12.68
C GLU A 149 -25.89 -0.08 -12.15
N PHE A 150 -25.58 0.66 -11.08
CA PHE A 150 -26.45 1.73 -10.57
C PHE A 150 -26.70 2.81 -11.61
N GLN A 151 -25.65 3.24 -12.34
CA GLN A 151 -25.79 4.26 -13.36
C GLN A 151 -26.70 3.81 -14.51
N LYS A 152 -26.58 2.55 -14.96
CA LYS A 152 -27.50 1.97 -15.95
C LYS A 152 -28.95 1.95 -15.46
N MET A 153 -29.16 1.57 -14.19
CA MET A 153 -30.49 1.54 -13.58
C MET A 153 -31.13 2.92 -13.50
N VAL A 154 -30.36 3.95 -13.10
CA VAL A 154 -30.83 5.34 -13.02
C VAL A 154 -31.28 5.84 -14.40
N LEU A 155 -30.45 5.62 -15.44
CA LEU A 155 -30.80 6.00 -16.81
C LEU A 155 -32.07 5.27 -17.29
N GLY A 156 -32.17 3.97 -17.03
CA GLY A 156 -33.38 3.18 -17.35
C GLY A 156 -34.62 3.69 -16.63
N ASN A 157 -34.52 4.02 -15.33
CA ASN A 157 -35.64 4.57 -14.56
C ASN A 157 -36.08 5.93 -15.11
N GLN A 158 -35.12 6.79 -15.49
CA GLN A 158 -35.40 8.10 -16.07
C GLN A 158 -36.10 7.97 -17.43
N GLN A 159 -35.72 6.99 -18.25
CA GLN A 159 -36.41 6.67 -19.51
C GLN A 159 -37.85 6.22 -19.26
N VAL A 160 -38.07 5.30 -18.31
CA VAL A 160 -39.43 4.82 -17.96
C VAL A 160 -40.30 5.96 -17.44
N ARG A 161 -39.79 6.82 -16.55
CA ARG A 161 -40.52 8.01 -16.09
C ARG A 161 -40.92 8.91 -17.24
N THR A 162 -40.01 9.17 -18.18
CA THR A 162 -40.30 9.98 -19.37
C THR A 162 -41.42 9.35 -20.21
N GLN A 163 -41.39 8.03 -20.44
CA GLN A 163 -42.44 7.31 -21.16
C GLN A 163 -43.79 7.36 -20.44
N GLN A 164 -43.80 7.17 -19.11
CA GLN A 164 -45.02 7.23 -18.30
C GLN A 164 -45.67 8.62 -18.34
N VAL A 165 -44.87 9.69 -18.28
CA VAL A 165 -45.37 11.07 -18.43
C VAL A 165 -46.01 11.28 -19.80
N TYR A 166 -45.41 10.74 -20.87
CA TYR A 166 -45.97 10.84 -22.21
C TYR A 166 -47.31 10.09 -22.34
N GLU A 167 -47.38 8.84 -21.87
CA GLU A 167 -48.61 8.04 -21.85
C GLU A 167 -49.73 8.70 -21.03
N MET A 168 -49.40 9.26 -19.86
CA MET A 168 -50.35 10.01 -19.03
C MET A 168 -50.93 11.21 -19.79
N LYS A 169 -50.08 12.04 -20.41
CA LYS A 169 -50.54 13.19 -21.21
C LYS A 169 -51.40 12.79 -22.39
N LYS A 170 -51.13 11.63 -23.02
CA LYS A 170 -51.98 11.09 -24.09
C LYS A 170 -53.36 10.72 -23.56
N ARG A 171 -53.42 9.98 -22.45
CA ARG A 171 -54.69 9.61 -21.79
C ARG A 171 -55.47 10.82 -21.29
N GLU A 172 -54.80 11.83 -20.73
CA GLU A 172 -55.44 13.10 -20.34
C GLU A 172 -56.13 13.79 -21.53
N LYS A 173 -55.47 13.83 -22.70
CA LYS A 173 -56.08 14.39 -23.92
C LYS A 173 -57.30 13.57 -24.39
N GLU A 174 -57.24 12.25 -24.31
CA GLU A 174 -58.37 11.37 -24.66
C GLU A 174 -59.54 11.55 -23.68
N TYR A 175 -59.24 11.66 -22.39
CA TYR A 175 -60.22 11.95 -21.33
C TYR A 175 -60.92 13.28 -21.56
N MET A 176 -60.18 14.36 -21.86
CA MET A 176 -60.76 15.65 -22.20
C MET A 176 -61.73 15.57 -23.38
N LYS A 177 -61.35 14.87 -24.47
CA LYS A 177 -62.24 14.66 -25.63
C LYS A 177 -63.50 13.86 -25.28
N LEU A 178 -63.38 12.82 -24.46
CA LEU A 178 -64.53 12.03 -24.00
C LEU A 178 -65.45 12.86 -23.11
N GLN A 179 -64.88 13.68 -22.22
CA GLN A 179 -65.62 14.57 -21.34
C GLN A 179 -66.39 15.64 -22.13
N GLU A 180 -65.78 16.22 -23.16
CA GLU A 180 -66.45 17.13 -24.10
C GLU A 180 -67.65 16.46 -24.80
N ARG A 181 -67.46 15.25 -25.34
CA ARG A 181 -68.55 14.49 -25.98
C ARG A 181 -69.68 14.16 -25.02
N LEU A 182 -69.36 13.74 -23.80
CA LEU A 182 -70.36 13.45 -22.77
C LEU A 182 -71.17 14.70 -22.44
N ASN A 183 -70.51 15.84 -22.25
CA ASN A 183 -71.20 17.12 -22.01
C ASN A 183 -72.13 17.48 -23.18
N GLN A 184 -71.70 17.24 -24.42
CA GLN A 184 -72.50 17.46 -25.61
C GLN A 184 -73.77 16.59 -25.62
N VAL A 185 -73.63 15.28 -25.37
CA VAL A 185 -74.77 14.34 -25.27
C VAL A 185 -75.72 14.73 -24.13
N VAL A 186 -75.19 15.15 -22.97
CA VAL A 186 -76.03 15.60 -21.83
C VAL A 186 -76.81 16.87 -22.20
N MET A 187 -76.18 17.81 -22.90
CA MET A 187 -76.83 19.04 -23.35
C MET A 187 -77.90 18.76 -24.41
N GLU A 188 -77.64 17.86 -25.36
CA GLU A 188 -78.62 17.40 -26.35
C GLU A 188 -79.80 16.71 -25.67
N LYS A 189 -79.56 15.79 -24.73
CA LYS A 189 -80.61 15.13 -23.93
C LYS A 189 -81.43 16.12 -23.12
N LYS A 190 -80.80 17.16 -22.54
CA LYS A 190 -81.53 18.25 -21.86
C LYS A 190 -82.39 19.06 -22.83
N LYS A 191 -81.91 19.32 -24.05
CA LYS A 191 -82.67 20.02 -25.08
C LYS A 191 -83.87 19.18 -25.56
N GLU A 192 -83.66 17.89 -25.84
CA GLU A 192 -84.75 16.95 -26.16
C GLU A 192 -85.77 16.84 -25.02
N SER A 193 -85.30 16.74 -23.77
CA SER A 193 -86.19 16.73 -22.60
C SER A 193 -86.97 18.04 -22.47
N ARG A 194 -86.33 19.19 -22.71
CA ARG A 194 -87.01 20.50 -22.73
C ARG A 194 -88.04 20.57 -23.84
N SER A 195 -87.71 20.13 -25.06
CA SER A 195 -88.65 20.08 -26.19
C SER A 195 -89.80 19.11 -25.95
N GLY A 196 -89.54 17.91 -25.40
CA GLY A 196 -90.60 16.97 -24.99
C GLY A 196 -91.50 17.53 -23.89
N MET A 197 -90.93 18.30 -22.96
CA MET A 197 -91.69 18.99 -21.92
C MET A 197 -92.47 20.18 -22.46
N GLU A 198 -91.96 20.87 -23.49
CA GLU A 198 -92.66 21.93 -24.23
C GLU A 198 -93.85 21.37 -25.02
N ILE A 199 -93.69 20.19 -25.66
CA ILE A 199 -94.77 19.45 -26.32
C ILE A 199 -95.83 19.01 -25.30
N MET A 200 -95.42 18.43 -24.16
CA MET A 200 -96.37 18.10 -23.08
C MET A 200 -97.07 19.34 -22.53
N ASN A 201 -96.37 20.46 -22.37
CA ASN A 201 -96.96 21.71 -21.91
C ASN A 201 -97.93 22.32 -22.95
N LEU A 202 -97.65 22.20 -24.25
CA LEU A 202 -98.58 22.60 -25.31
C LEU A 202 -99.83 21.70 -25.34
N LEU A 203 -99.66 20.38 -25.18
CA LEU A 203 -100.75 19.43 -25.02
C LEU A 203 -101.58 19.69 -23.75
N GLN A 204 -100.95 20.11 -22.65
CA GLN A 204 -101.65 20.51 -21.43
C GLN A 204 -102.29 21.91 -21.53
N LYS A 205 -101.72 22.83 -22.33
CA LYS A 205 -102.29 24.16 -22.61
C LYS A 205 -103.48 24.12 -23.60
N GLU A 206 -103.65 23.07 -24.40
CA GLU A 206 -104.90 22.79 -25.12
C GLU A 206 -106.04 22.29 -24.21
N GLY A 207 -105.82 22.26 -22.90
CA GLY A 207 -106.85 22.07 -21.89
C GLY A 207 -107.50 23.37 -21.42
N ARG A 208 -108.08 24.19 -22.33
CA ARG A 208 -109.27 25.03 -22.05
C ARG A 208 -109.78 25.78 -23.29
N GLN A 209 -111.06 25.53 -23.59
CA GLN A 209 -111.94 26.13 -24.61
C GLN A 209 -111.84 25.58 -26.05
N ARG A 210 -112.29 24.33 -26.23
CA ARG A 210 -113.03 23.94 -27.44
C ARG A 210 -114.52 24.19 -27.21
N GLY A 211 -115.10 25.03 -28.06
CA GLY A 211 -116.51 25.40 -28.02
C GLY A 211 -117.44 24.21 -28.13
N THR A 212 -118.49 24.25 -27.33
CA THR A 212 -119.68 23.40 -27.39
C THR A 212 -120.41 23.61 -28.71
N TRP A 213 -120.21 22.72 -29.69
CA TRP A 213 -121.09 22.66 -30.87
C TRP A 213 -122.38 21.92 -30.50
N ASN A 214 -123.42 22.68 -30.21
CA ASN A 214 -124.78 22.19 -29.95
C ASN A 214 -125.45 21.72 -31.26
N ALA A 215 -125.43 20.42 -31.56
CA ALA A 215 -126.15 19.82 -32.68
C ALA A 215 -127.62 19.46 -32.31
N LYS A 216 -128.40 20.42 -31.81
CA LYS A 216 -129.83 20.22 -31.49
C LYS A 216 -130.79 21.29 -32.05
N LYS A 217 -130.37 22.07 -33.04
CA LYS A 217 -131.20 23.12 -33.66
C LYS A 217 -130.99 23.29 -35.17
N ALA A 218 -130.65 22.22 -35.90
CA ALA A 218 -130.51 22.27 -37.36
C ALA A 218 -131.56 21.42 -38.11
N ASP A 219 -132.19 20.42 -37.47
CA ASP A 219 -133.13 19.52 -38.16
C ASP A 219 -134.53 20.12 -38.37
N ASN A 220 -135.01 21.00 -37.48
CA ASN A 220 -136.39 21.53 -37.57
C ASN A 220 -136.56 22.53 -38.73
N ASP A 221 -135.49 23.27 -39.09
CA ASP A 221 -135.52 24.24 -40.19
C ASP A 221 -135.34 23.60 -41.57
N PHE A 222 -134.73 22.41 -41.64
CA PHE A 222 -134.59 21.65 -42.88
C PHE A 222 -135.93 21.04 -43.32
N TYR A 223 -136.71 20.49 -42.39
CA TYR A 223 -138.05 19.95 -42.69
C TYR A 223 -139.05 21.05 -43.08
N LYS A 224 -138.97 22.25 -42.48
CA LYS A 224 -139.84 23.38 -42.86
C LYS A 224 -139.58 23.89 -44.27
N LYS A 225 -138.34 23.83 -44.76
CA LYS A 225 -138.01 24.23 -46.14
C LYS A 225 -138.44 23.19 -47.18
N ILE A 226 -138.34 21.90 -46.86
CA ILE A 226 -138.79 20.80 -47.74
C ILE A 226 -140.32 20.73 -47.85
N VAL A 227 -141.07 21.06 -46.78
CA VAL A 227 -142.54 21.09 -46.81
C VAL A 227 -143.08 22.38 -47.44
N SER A 228 -142.34 23.50 -47.36
CA SER A 228 -142.73 24.78 -47.98
C SER A 228 -142.47 24.80 -49.50
N ASP A 229 -141.54 23.99 -50.01
CA ASP A 229 -141.27 23.86 -51.46
C ASP A 229 -142.16 22.80 -52.16
N ARG A 230 -143.11 22.16 -51.45
CA ARG A 230 -144.13 21.26 -52.03
C ARG A 230 -145.55 21.82 -52.03
N VAL A 231 -145.73 23.12 -51.72
CA VAL A 231 -147.01 23.83 -51.87
C VAL A 231 -146.77 25.10 -52.69
N ASN A 232 -146.34 24.94 -53.94
CA ASN A 232 -146.54 25.89 -55.04
C ASN A 232 -145.97 25.33 -56.37
N CYS A 233 -146.53 24.22 -56.83
CA CYS A 233 -146.61 23.86 -58.25
C CYS A 233 -147.87 23.00 -58.43
N TYR A 234 -148.87 23.62 -59.06
CA TYR A 234 -149.80 22.93 -59.97
C TYR A 234 -149.03 22.34 -61.14
#